data_AF-A0A5B6URN2-F1
#
_entry.id   AF-A0A5B6URN2-F1
#
_cell.length_a   1.000
_cell.length_b   1.000
_cell.length_c   1.000
_cell.angle_alpha   90.00
_cell.angle_beta   90.00
_cell.angle_gamma   90.00
#
_symmetry.space_group_name_H-M   'P 1'
#
loop_
_entity.id
_entity.type
_entity.pdbx_description
1 polymer ?
#
loop_
_entity_poly.entity_id
_entity_poly.type
_entity_poly.pdbx_seq_one_letter_code
_entity_poly.pdbx_strand_id
1 'polypeptide(L)'
;MPFNIWCGGCNSMIAKGVRFNAEKKQVGNYYSTKIWSFTMKSACCKHEIVIQTDPKNCEYVIISGAQRKTEVFDVEDAETLELPADEERGKLADPFYRLEHQEEDLQKKKEAEPVLVRLQRVSDARHSDDYALNKALRAKLRSQKKRVFEEESASRKMGLSIRLLPASEEDGATAAGVKFSSKFERNRKDKRALIKAASIFPGSSGLSSSNKKRLELESKRRKICAAAASNLLTQGFKPSSWSQDTVKKSASFNARKF
;
A
#
# COMPACT_ATOMS: atom_id res chain seq x y z
N MET A 1 38.64 -1.92 28.84
CA MET A 1 37.63 -2.84 29.44
C MET A 1 37.43 -4.05 28.55
N PRO A 2 37.54 -5.28 29.08
CA PRO A 2 37.46 -6.52 28.28
C PRO A 2 36.04 -6.89 27.83
N PHE A 3 35.01 -6.50 28.59
CA PHE A 3 33.60 -6.73 28.30
C PHE A 3 32.74 -5.54 28.80
N ASN A 4 31.45 -5.57 28.46
CA ASN A 4 30.47 -4.58 28.87
C ASN A 4 30.18 -4.69 30.37
N ILE A 5 30.24 -3.57 31.10
CA ILE A 5 30.01 -3.54 32.55
C ILE A 5 29.12 -2.37 32.96
N TRP A 6 28.39 -2.54 34.06
CA TRP A 6 27.66 -1.49 34.75
C TRP A 6 28.49 -0.99 35.93
N CYS A 7 28.69 0.33 36.02
CA CYS A 7 29.38 0.93 37.16
C CYS A 7 28.49 0.93 38.40
N GLY A 8 28.97 0.39 39.53
CA GLY A 8 28.16 0.29 40.76
C GLY A 8 27.83 1.63 41.43
N GLY A 9 28.51 2.72 41.06
CA GLY A 9 28.26 4.04 41.65
C GLY A 9 27.20 4.88 40.92
N CYS A 10 27.20 4.88 39.58
CA CYS A 10 26.34 5.73 38.77
C CYS A 10 25.46 4.97 37.76
N ASN A 11 25.46 3.63 37.81
CA ASN A 11 24.75 2.73 36.90
C ASN A 11 24.91 3.09 35.41
N SER A 12 26.02 3.75 35.05
CA SER A 12 26.34 4.03 33.66
C SER A 12 27.03 2.83 33.05
N MET A 13 26.65 2.50 31.81
CA MET A 13 27.24 1.40 31.05
C MET A 13 28.62 1.81 30.53
N ILE A 14 29.62 0.96 30.78
CA ILE A 14 30.95 1.08 30.18
C ILE A 14 31.07 -0.01 29.12
N ALA A 15 31.21 0.41 27.86
CA ALA A 15 31.33 -0.49 26.73
C ALA A 15 32.67 -1.25 26.73
N LYS A 16 32.66 -2.42 26.09
CA LYS A 16 33.86 -3.17 25.73
C LYS A 16 34.81 -2.27 24.91
N GLY A 17 36.10 -2.33 25.21
CA GLY A 17 37.14 -1.57 24.50
C GLY A 17 37.43 -0.18 25.05
N VAL A 18 36.65 0.35 26.00
CA VAL A 18 36.95 1.66 26.62
C VAL A 18 38.30 1.62 27.33
N ARG A 19 39.15 2.62 27.05
CA ARG A 19 40.52 2.74 27.58
C ARG A 19 40.51 3.44 28.93
N PHE A 20 41.29 2.92 29.88
CA PHE A 20 41.47 3.49 31.20
C PHE A 20 42.95 3.52 31.56
N ASN A 21 43.35 4.56 32.30
CA ASN A 21 44.60 4.52 33.05
C ASN A 21 44.32 3.69 34.32
N ALA A 22 44.94 2.52 34.42
CA ALA A 22 44.74 1.59 35.51
C ALA A 22 46.06 1.33 36.24
N GLU A 23 46.00 1.20 37.57
CA GLU A 23 47.14 0.72 38.33
C GLU A 23 47.15 -0.81 38.29
N LYS A 24 48.31 -1.36 37.92
CA LYS A 24 48.52 -2.80 37.84
C LYS A 24 49.21 -3.28 39.12
N LYS A 25 48.57 -4.18 39.86
CA LYS A 25 49.10 -4.81 41.08
C LYS A 25 49.13 -6.33 40.91
N GLN A 26 50.19 -6.98 41.37
CA GLN A 26 50.24 -8.45 41.47
C GLN A 26 49.61 -8.86 42.80
N VAL A 27 48.53 -9.64 42.77
CA VAL A 27 47.78 -10.03 43.99
C VAL A 27 48.00 -11.49 44.36
N GLY A 28 48.33 -12.35 43.40
CA GLY A 28 48.62 -13.75 43.65
C GLY A 28 49.16 -14.46 42.42
N ASN A 29 49.31 -15.79 42.50
CA ASN A 29 49.68 -16.65 41.38
C ASN A 29 48.72 -17.85 41.32
N TYR A 30 48.31 -18.22 40.11
CA TYR A 30 47.63 -19.48 39.79
C TYR A 30 48.65 -20.44 39.18
N TYR A 31 49.12 -21.42 39.96
CA TYR A 31 50.30 -22.23 39.65
C TYR A 31 51.52 -21.35 39.30
N SER A 32 52.01 -21.40 38.05
CA SER A 32 53.11 -20.57 37.54
C SER A 32 52.67 -19.20 37.00
N THR A 33 51.37 -18.98 36.78
CA THR A 33 50.84 -17.78 36.12
C THR A 33 50.46 -16.71 37.15
N LYS A 34 50.97 -15.49 36.99
CA LYS A 34 50.67 -14.37 37.89
C LYS A 34 49.24 -13.86 37.70
N ILE A 35 48.51 -13.66 38.78
CA ILE A 35 47.21 -12.99 38.81
C ILE A 35 47.43 -11.49 38.97
N TRP A 36 46.97 -10.74 37.98
CA TRP A 36 47.02 -9.28 37.97
C TRP A 36 45.68 -8.69 38.39
N SER A 37 45.74 -7.71 39.27
CA SER A 37 44.62 -6.85 39.64
C SER A 37 44.82 -5.48 39.02
N PHE A 38 43.79 -5.00 38.34
CA PHE A 38 43.73 -3.69 37.71
C PHE A 38 42.71 -2.85 38.45
N THR A 39 43.18 -1.81 39.14
CA THR A 39 42.32 -0.80 39.76
C THR A 39 42.19 0.39 38.83
N MET A 40 40.98 0.83 38.55
CA MET A 40 40.72 1.96 37.66
C MET A 40 39.51 2.77 38.11
N LYS A 41 39.46 4.04 37.73
CA LYS A 41 38.38 4.95 38.12
C LYS A 41 37.38 5.13 36.98
N SER A 42 36.09 5.06 37.29
CA SER A 42 35.02 5.37 36.34
C SER A 42 35.11 6.85 35.91
N ALA A 43 34.86 7.11 34.62
CA ALA A 43 34.94 8.47 34.07
C ALA A 43 33.85 9.40 34.63
N CYS A 44 32.66 8.86 34.97
CA CYS A 44 31.51 9.66 35.39
C CYS A 44 31.57 10.01 36.89
N CYS A 45 31.75 9.00 37.75
CA CYS A 45 31.61 9.15 39.21
C CYS A 45 32.93 8.98 39.98
N LYS A 46 34.06 8.76 39.28
CA LYS A 46 35.38 8.46 39.87
C LYS A 46 35.39 7.25 40.81
N HIS A 47 34.34 6.43 40.79
CA HIS A 47 34.23 5.20 41.56
C HIS A 47 35.32 4.21 41.13
N GLU A 48 35.95 3.55 42.09
CA GLU A 48 37.02 2.59 41.85
C GLU A 48 36.45 1.23 41.46
N ILE A 49 36.90 0.71 40.32
CA ILE A 49 36.51 -0.59 39.78
C ILE A 49 37.76 -1.47 39.80
N VAL A 50 37.64 -2.66 40.38
CA VAL A 50 38.75 -3.61 40.53
C VAL A 50 38.44 -4.87 39.74
N ILE A 51 39.31 -5.17 38.77
CA ILE A 51 39.21 -6.33 37.89
C ILE A 51 40.46 -7.19 38.06
N GLN A 52 40.28 -8.50 38.20
CA GLN A 52 41.35 -9.49 38.24
C GLN A 52 41.35 -10.39 37.01
N THR A 53 42.52 -10.92 36.69
CA THR A 53 42.69 -11.98 35.68
C THR A 53 42.51 -13.35 36.31
N ASP A 54 41.71 -14.21 35.69
CA ASP A 54 41.51 -15.60 36.11
C ASP A 54 42.09 -16.57 35.06
N PRO A 55 43.32 -17.10 35.29
CA PRO A 55 43.98 -17.97 34.31
C PRO A 55 43.26 -19.29 34.05
N LYS A 56 42.45 -19.78 35.00
CA LYS A 56 41.72 -21.05 34.88
C LYS A 56 40.66 -21.04 33.77
N ASN A 57 39.90 -19.95 33.68
CA ASN A 57 38.79 -19.81 32.73
C ASN A 57 39.17 -18.90 31.55
N CYS A 58 40.41 -18.38 31.51
CA CYS A 58 40.87 -17.38 30.54
C CYS A 58 40.00 -16.12 30.52
N GLU A 59 39.46 -15.72 31.68
CA GLU A 59 38.53 -14.60 31.82
C GLU A 59 39.03 -13.52 32.78
N TYR A 60 38.40 -12.35 32.74
CA TYR A 60 38.56 -11.31 33.75
C TYR A 60 37.36 -11.30 34.68
N VAL A 61 37.59 -11.27 35.98
CA VAL A 61 36.54 -11.23 37.01
C VAL A 61 36.53 -9.89 37.71
N ILE A 62 35.33 -9.36 37.94
CA ILE A 62 35.14 -8.13 38.70
C ILE A 62 35.08 -8.50 40.17
N ILE A 63 35.95 -7.90 40.98
CA ILE A 63 35.92 -8.08 42.44
C ILE A 63 35.00 -7.04 43.07
N SER A 64 35.13 -5.78 42.65
CA SER A 64 34.41 -4.66 43.24
C SER A 64 34.16 -3.53 42.26
N GLY A 65 33.11 -2.77 42.55
CA GLY A 65 32.80 -1.49 41.90
C GLY A 65 32.07 -1.59 40.55
N ALA A 66 31.83 -2.78 40.03
CA ALA A 66 31.04 -2.97 38.82
C ALA A 66 30.32 -4.33 38.77
N GLN A 67 29.34 -4.43 37.88
CA GLN A 67 28.66 -5.68 37.53
C GLN A 67 28.87 -5.98 36.04
N ARG A 68 29.11 -7.24 35.69
CA ARG A 68 29.22 -7.66 34.29
C ARG A 68 27.84 -7.54 33.65
N LYS A 69 27.75 -6.89 32.48
CA LYS A 69 26.53 -6.94 31.67
C LYS A 69 26.50 -8.29 30.98
N THR A 70 25.62 -9.18 31.44
CA THR A 70 25.33 -10.44 30.75
C THR A 70 24.25 -10.15 29.72
N GLU A 71 24.59 -10.24 28.44
CA GLU A 71 23.60 -10.27 27.36
C GLU A 71 23.19 -11.73 27.22
N VAL A 72 22.16 -12.14 27.96
CA VAL A 72 21.50 -13.41 27.69
C VAL A 72 20.78 -13.22 26.36
N PHE A 73 21.01 -14.13 25.41
CA PHE A 73 20.27 -14.11 24.16
C PHE A 73 18.82 -14.47 24.49
N ASP A 74 17.96 -13.45 24.54
CA ASP A 74 16.53 -13.64 24.72
C ASP A 74 15.90 -13.85 23.34
N VAL A 75 15.16 -14.95 23.19
CA VAL A 75 14.59 -15.35 21.89
C VAL A 75 13.49 -14.38 21.47
N GLU A 76 12.78 -13.80 22.44
CA GLU A 76 11.74 -12.79 22.22
C GLU A 76 12.31 -11.48 21.63
N ASP A 77 13.47 -11.02 22.12
CA ASP A 77 14.12 -9.78 21.65
C ASP A 77 14.73 -9.92 20.24
N ALA A 78 15.03 -11.14 19.80
CA ALA A 78 15.71 -11.41 18.53
C ALA A 78 14.74 -11.58 17.34
N GLU A 79 13.42 -11.44 17.54
CA GLU A 79 12.35 -11.70 16.54
C GLU A 79 12.54 -13.04 15.79
N THR A 80 13.28 -13.97 16.39
CA THR A 80 13.58 -15.27 15.77
C THR A 80 12.45 -16.19 16.18
N LEU A 81 11.86 -16.89 15.21
CA LEU A 81 10.79 -17.87 15.46
C LEU A 81 11.24 -18.83 16.56
N GLU A 82 10.53 -18.81 17.68
CA GLU A 82 10.69 -19.81 18.73
C GLU A 82 10.49 -21.18 18.08
N LEU A 83 11.52 -22.03 18.17
CA LEU A 83 11.35 -23.45 17.83
C LEU A 83 10.17 -23.98 18.67
N PRO A 84 9.25 -24.77 18.09
CA PRO A 84 8.05 -25.18 18.80
C PRO A 84 8.41 -25.88 20.10
N ALA A 85 7.78 -25.39 21.18
CA ALA A 85 7.59 -25.97 22.51
C ALA A 85 8.79 -26.68 23.19
N ASP A 86 9.04 -26.32 24.44
CA ASP A 86 9.90 -27.06 25.37
C ASP A 86 9.55 -28.57 25.45
N GLU A 87 8.33 -28.95 25.08
CA GLU A 87 7.89 -30.33 24.92
C GLU A 87 8.63 -31.10 23.81
N GLU A 88 8.91 -30.47 22.67
CA GLU A 88 9.69 -31.09 21.59
C GLU A 88 11.17 -31.21 21.98
N ARG A 89 11.69 -30.25 22.75
CA ARG A 89 13.05 -30.33 23.31
C ARG A 89 13.21 -31.50 24.28
N GLY A 90 12.20 -31.75 25.12
CA GLY A 90 12.15 -32.91 26.00
C GLY A 90 12.11 -34.23 25.23
N LYS A 91 11.31 -34.30 24.16
CA LYS A 91 11.23 -35.48 23.27
C LYS A 91 12.51 -35.68 22.45
N LEU A 92 13.23 -34.61 22.10
CA LEU A 92 14.53 -34.69 21.42
C LEU A 92 15.66 -35.28 22.29
N ALA A 93 15.45 -35.41 23.61
CA ALA A 93 16.37 -36.14 24.48
C ALA A 93 16.33 -37.66 24.21
N ASP A 94 15.19 -38.18 23.70
CA ASP A 94 15.05 -39.58 23.34
C ASP A 94 15.78 -39.88 22.00
N PRO A 95 16.70 -40.86 21.98
CA PRO A 95 17.53 -41.12 20.80
C PRO A 95 16.73 -41.63 19.59
N PHE A 96 15.63 -42.36 19.81
CA PHE A 96 14.76 -42.86 18.73
C PHE A 96 13.96 -41.73 18.08
N TYR A 97 13.32 -40.86 18.89
CA TYR A 97 12.57 -39.71 18.39
C TYR A 97 13.46 -38.79 17.54
N ARG A 98 14.69 -38.53 18.01
CA ARG A 98 15.65 -37.71 17.27
C ARG A 98 16.03 -38.31 15.91
N LEU A 99 16.19 -39.63 15.81
CA LEU A 99 16.53 -40.29 14.55
C LEU A 99 15.37 -40.24 13.56
N GLU A 100 14.14 -40.51 14.00
CA GLU A 100 12.94 -40.45 13.15
C GLU A 100 12.74 -39.03 12.58
N HIS A 101 12.85 -38.00 13.41
CA HIS A 101 12.70 -36.60 12.97
C HIS A 101 13.83 -36.18 12.03
N GLN A 102 15.06 -36.64 12.28
CA GLN A 102 16.18 -36.40 11.36
C GLN A 102 15.94 -37.05 9.99
N GLU A 103 15.38 -38.26 9.95
CA GLU A 103 15.03 -38.93 8.70
C GLU A 103 13.92 -38.20 7.95
N GLU A 104 12.86 -37.76 8.66
CA GLU A 104 11.79 -36.95 8.08
C GLU A 104 12.31 -35.63 7.49
N ASP A 105 13.20 -34.94 8.19
CA ASP A 105 13.78 -33.69 7.70
C ASP A 105 14.69 -33.92 6.49
N LEU A 106 15.42 -35.05 6.45
CA LEU A 106 16.17 -35.46 5.27
C LEU A 106 15.27 -35.81 4.08
N GLN A 107 14.10 -36.42 4.33
CA GLN A 107 13.11 -36.68 3.28
C GLN A 107 12.53 -35.39 2.72
N LYS A 108 12.07 -34.47 3.59
CA LYS A 108 11.60 -33.13 3.20
C LYS A 108 12.65 -32.38 2.37
N LYS A 109 13.93 -32.46 2.77
CA LYS A 109 15.05 -31.88 2.01
C LYS A 109 15.15 -32.47 0.61
N LYS A 110 15.11 -33.80 0.47
CA LYS A 110 15.19 -34.49 -0.83
C LYS A 110 14.00 -34.18 -1.74
N GLU A 111 12.81 -34.02 -1.17
CA GLU A 111 11.60 -33.63 -1.92
C GLU A 111 11.67 -32.17 -2.40
N ALA A 112 12.20 -31.27 -1.58
CA ALA A 112 12.35 -29.86 -1.92
C ALA A 112 13.46 -29.59 -2.94
N GLU A 113 14.55 -30.36 -2.91
CA GLU A 113 15.71 -30.20 -3.80
C GLU A 113 15.36 -30.09 -5.30
N PRO A 114 14.57 -31.01 -5.93
CA PRO A 114 14.22 -30.87 -7.34
C PRO A 114 13.37 -29.63 -7.64
N VAL A 115 12.55 -29.18 -6.68
CA VAL A 115 11.75 -27.94 -6.83
C VAL A 115 12.67 -26.73 -6.84
N LEU A 116 13.63 -26.68 -5.91
CA LEU A 116 14.63 -25.61 -5.84
C LEU A 116 15.47 -25.55 -7.12
N VAL A 117 15.92 -26.70 -7.63
CA VAL A 117 16.68 -26.77 -8.90
C VAL A 117 15.84 -26.27 -10.07
N ARG A 118 14.54 -26.61 -10.12
CA ARG A 118 13.63 -26.09 -11.17
C ARG A 118 13.49 -24.57 -11.08
N LEU A 119 13.28 -24.03 -9.88
CA LEU A 119 13.16 -22.58 -9.65
C LEU A 119 14.45 -21.86 -10.03
N GLN A 120 15.60 -22.40 -9.65
CA GLN A 120 16.91 -21.86 -10.03
C GLN A 120 17.07 -21.84 -11.55
N ARG A 121 16.77 -22.94 -12.26
CA ARG A 121 16.83 -22.97 -13.73
C ARG A 121 15.92 -21.93 -14.38
N VAL A 122 14.71 -21.73 -13.84
CA VAL A 122 13.80 -20.68 -14.35
C VAL A 122 14.39 -19.29 -14.09
N SER A 123 14.93 -19.05 -12.90
CA SER A 123 15.61 -17.81 -12.54
C SER A 123 16.77 -17.51 -13.50
N ASP A 124 17.69 -18.46 -13.66
CA ASP A 124 18.86 -18.32 -14.54
C ASP A 124 18.45 -18.07 -16.01
N ALA A 125 17.41 -18.77 -16.50
CA ALA A 125 16.89 -18.56 -17.84
C ALA A 125 16.16 -17.22 -18.03
N ARG A 126 15.61 -16.62 -16.95
CA ARG A 126 15.07 -15.26 -16.99
C ARG A 126 16.19 -14.22 -16.94
N HIS A 127 17.24 -14.48 -16.17
CA HIS A 127 18.33 -13.55 -15.91
C HIS A 127 19.48 -13.60 -16.92
N SER A 128 19.50 -14.59 -17.82
CA SER A 128 20.52 -14.70 -18.87
C SER A 128 20.62 -13.44 -19.74
N ASP A 129 19.48 -12.79 -20.03
CA ASP A 129 19.38 -11.60 -20.89
C ASP A 129 18.71 -10.41 -20.19
N ASP A 130 19.14 -10.08 -18.97
CA ASP A 130 18.62 -8.95 -18.17
C ASP A 130 18.56 -7.64 -18.96
N TYR A 131 19.56 -7.37 -19.81
CA TYR A 131 19.59 -6.17 -20.64
C TYR A 131 18.42 -6.12 -21.64
N ALA A 132 18.13 -7.23 -22.32
CA ALA A 132 17.06 -7.31 -23.31
C ALA A 132 15.67 -7.15 -22.65
N LEU A 133 15.46 -7.81 -21.50
CA LEU A 133 14.23 -7.67 -20.72
C LEU A 133 14.03 -6.23 -20.24
N ASN A 134 15.07 -5.62 -19.67
CA ASN A 134 15.01 -4.23 -19.21
C ASN A 134 14.79 -3.25 -20.37
N LYS A 135 15.40 -3.49 -21.54
CA LYS A 135 15.16 -2.69 -22.75
C LYS A 135 13.69 -2.78 -23.19
N ALA A 136 13.11 -3.98 -23.22
CA ALA A 136 11.71 -4.18 -23.57
C ALA A 136 10.75 -3.53 -22.56
N LEU A 137 11.02 -3.64 -21.26
CA LEU A 137 10.24 -2.99 -20.20
C LEU A 137 10.29 -1.46 -20.32
N ARG A 138 11.49 -0.89 -20.51
CA ARG A 138 11.64 0.57 -20.72
C ARG A 138 10.92 1.04 -21.98
N ALA A 139 10.95 0.27 -23.07
CA ALA A 139 10.21 0.61 -24.28
C ALA A 139 8.70 0.65 -24.04
N LYS A 140 8.15 -0.36 -23.35
CA LYS A 140 6.73 -0.40 -22.96
C LYS A 140 6.35 0.79 -22.07
N LEU A 141 7.13 1.05 -21.02
CA LEU A 141 6.86 2.18 -20.11
C LEU A 141 6.96 3.54 -20.81
N ARG A 142 7.91 3.74 -21.73
CA ARG A 142 7.99 4.96 -22.54
C ARG A 142 6.75 5.14 -23.42
N SER A 143 6.29 4.07 -24.06
CA SER A 143 5.07 4.11 -24.89
C SER A 143 3.82 4.40 -24.06
N GLN A 144 3.71 3.81 -22.86
CA GLN A 144 2.61 4.07 -21.93
C GLN A 144 2.66 5.50 -21.40
N LYS A 145 3.84 5.99 -20.99
CA LYS A 145 4.02 7.37 -20.54
C LYS A 145 3.65 8.38 -21.63
N LYS A 146 4.01 8.10 -22.88
CA LYS A 146 3.61 8.93 -24.03
C LYS A 146 2.08 8.96 -24.19
N ARG A 147 1.42 7.80 -24.15
CA ARG A 147 -0.06 7.71 -24.22
C ARG A 147 -0.74 8.48 -23.09
N VAL A 148 -0.29 8.30 -21.84
CA VAL A 148 -0.83 9.01 -20.68
C VAL A 148 -0.61 10.52 -20.80
N PHE A 149 0.56 10.96 -21.25
CA PHE A 149 0.82 12.37 -21.49
C PHE A 149 -0.09 12.97 -22.56
N GLU A 150 -0.35 12.24 -23.65
CA GLU A 150 -1.30 12.64 -24.69
C GLU A 150 -2.73 12.74 -24.13
N GLU A 151 -3.19 11.74 -23.36
CA GLU A 151 -4.48 11.71 -22.66
C GLU A 151 -4.64 12.91 -21.71
N GLU A 152 -3.62 13.19 -20.89
CA GLU A 152 -3.63 14.34 -19.96
C GLU A 152 -3.61 15.68 -20.70
N SER A 153 -2.83 15.79 -21.79
CA SER A 153 -2.79 17.01 -22.60
C SER A 153 -4.12 17.29 -23.28
N ALA A 154 -4.83 16.25 -23.73
CA ALA A 154 -6.17 16.37 -24.30
C ALA A 154 -7.20 16.79 -23.24
N SER A 155 -7.13 16.19 -22.05
CA SER A 155 -7.98 16.56 -20.91
C SER A 155 -7.80 18.03 -20.52
N ARG A 156 -6.55 18.49 -20.40
CA ARG A 156 -6.22 19.89 -20.09
C ARG A 156 -6.72 20.86 -21.16
N LYS A 157 -6.62 20.51 -22.45
CA LYS A 157 -7.18 21.32 -23.55
C LYS A 157 -8.70 21.45 -23.47
N MET A 158 -9.40 20.42 -22.98
CA MET A 158 -10.84 20.43 -22.74
C MET A 158 -11.23 21.08 -21.40
N GLY A 159 -10.25 21.50 -20.58
CA GLY A 159 -10.48 22.08 -19.26
C GLY A 159 -10.90 21.05 -18.19
N LEU A 160 -10.68 19.76 -18.45
CA LEU A 160 -11.02 18.67 -17.54
C LEU A 160 -9.80 18.33 -16.66
N SER A 161 -10.04 18.01 -15.39
CA SER A 161 -9.01 17.60 -14.42
C SER A 161 -8.89 16.08 -14.27
N ILE A 162 -9.49 15.31 -15.18
CA ILE A 162 -9.67 13.87 -15.07
C ILE A 162 -8.90 13.17 -16.20
N ARG A 163 -8.33 11.99 -15.94
CA ARG A 163 -7.68 11.19 -16.98
C ARG A 163 -8.71 10.72 -18.01
N LEU A 164 -8.47 11.02 -19.29
CA LEU A 164 -9.32 10.54 -20.38
C LEU A 164 -9.02 9.07 -20.69
N LEU A 165 -10.08 8.27 -20.81
CA LEU A 165 -9.98 6.91 -21.32
C LEU A 165 -9.90 6.94 -22.85
N PRO A 166 -9.37 5.88 -23.49
CA PRO A 166 -9.44 5.73 -24.93
C PRO A 166 -10.91 5.77 -25.40
N ALA A 167 -11.13 6.33 -26.59
CA ALA A 167 -12.47 6.44 -27.16
C ALA A 167 -13.08 5.04 -27.36
N SER A 168 -14.25 4.82 -26.76
CA SER A 168 -15.06 3.63 -27.00
C SER A 168 -15.94 3.83 -28.24
N GLU A 169 -16.08 2.79 -29.05
CA GLU A 169 -16.94 2.80 -30.25
C GLU A 169 -18.42 2.99 -29.87
N GLU A 170 -18.82 2.47 -28.70
CA GLU A 170 -20.17 2.61 -28.15
C GLU A 170 -20.48 4.07 -27.79
N ASP A 171 -19.52 4.78 -27.19
CA ASP A 171 -19.65 6.20 -26.84
C ASP A 171 -19.74 7.07 -28.11
N GLY A 172 -19.01 6.70 -29.17
CA GLY A 172 -19.10 7.35 -30.47
C GLY A 172 -20.49 7.20 -31.12
N ALA A 173 -21.05 5.98 -31.09
CA ALA A 173 -22.37 5.71 -31.65
C ALA A 173 -23.49 6.44 -30.89
N THR A 174 -23.42 6.45 -29.56
CA THR A 174 -24.39 7.16 -28.71
C THR A 174 -24.30 8.68 -28.91
N ALA A 175 -23.08 9.25 -28.95
CA ALA A 175 -22.88 10.67 -29.23
C ALA A 175 -23.41 11.08 -30.62
N ALA A 176 -23.20 10.26 -31.65
CA ALA A 176 -23.73 10.51 -32.99
C ALA A 176 -25.27 10.52 -33.06
N GLY A 177 -25.93 9.76 -32.17
CA GLY A 177 -27.39 9.76 -32.03
C GLY A 177 -27.96 11.03 -31.39
N VAL A 178 -27.14 11.81 -30.67
CA VAL A 178 -27.58 13.03 -29.97
C VAL A 178 -27.60 14.21 -30.94
N LYS A 179 -28.77 14.52 -31.49
CA LYS A 179 -28.99 15.73 -32.31
C LYS A 179 -29.36 16.91 -31.42
N PHE A 180 -28.45 17.88 -31.29
CA PHE A 180 -28.78 19.17 -30.68
C PHE A 180 -29.62 20.01 -31.66
N SER A 181 -30.86 20.33 -31.27
CA SER A 181 -31.73 21.19 -32.09
C SER A 181 -31.12 22.58 -32.21
N SER A 182 -30.91 23.04 -33.45
CA SER A 182 -30.34 24.36 -33.72
C SER A 182 -31.22 25.47 -33.13
N LYS A 183 -30.64 26.63 -32.79
CA LYS A 183 -31.42 27.79 -32.32
C LYS A 183 -32.58 28.13 -33.27
N PHE A 184 -32.38 27.92 -34.56
CA PHE A 184 -33.40 28.10 -35.59
C PHE A 184 -34.56 27.09 -35.45
N GLU A 185 -34.27 25.81 -35.25
CA GLU A 185 -35.31 24.79 -35.08
C GLU A 185 -36.09 24.95 -33.78
N ARG A 186 -35.42 25.31 -32.68
CA ARG A 186 -36.08 25.65 -31.42
C ARG A 186 -37.02 26.84 -31.61
N ASN A 187 -36.52 27.94 -32.18
CA ASN A 187 -37.33 29.12 -32.48
C ASN A 187 -38.49 28.81 -33.46
N ARG A 188 -38.30 27.90 -34.42
CA ARG A 188 -39.36 27.47 -35.35
C ARG A 188 -40.43 26.65 -34.63
N LYS A 189 -40.04 25.73 -33.75
CA LYS A 189 -40.97 24.95 -32.92
C LYS A 189 -41.75 25.86 -31.96
N ASP A 190 -41.07 26.80 -31.30
CA ASP A 190 -41.68 27.76 -30.39
C ASP A 190 -42.65 28.68 -31.13
N LYS A 191 -42.28 29.21 -32.31
CA LYS A 191 -43.20 30.00 -33.16
C LYS A 191 -44.41 29.19 -33.60
N ARG A 192 -44.23 27.92 -34.00
CA ARG A 192 -45.35 27.04 -34.38
C ARG A 192 -46.25 26.71 -33.20
N ALA A 193 -45.69 26.51 -32.01
CA ALA A 193 -46.46 26.30 -30.79
C ALA A 193 -47.26 27.56 -30.41
N LEU A 194 -46.66 28.75 -30.55
CA LEU A 194 -47.33 30.03 -30.34
C LEU A 194 -48.49 30.25 -31.32
N ILE A 195 -48.30 29.93 -32.60
CA ILE A 195 -49.37 30.03 -33.61
C ILE A 195 -50.50 29.05 -33.30
N LYS A 196 -50.18 27.81 -32.91
CA LYS A 196 -51.20 26.82 -32.49
C LYS A 196 -51.94 27.22 -31.22
N ALA A 197 -51.28 27.96 -30.32
CA ALA A 197 -51.88 28.49 -29.10
C ALA A 197 -52.62 29.82 -29.31
N ALA A 198 -52.50 30.44 -30.48
CA ALA A 198 -53.22 31.67 -30.80
C ALA A 198 -54.69 31.36 -31.17
N SER A 199 -55.60 32.26 -30.81
CA SER A 199 -57.02 32.16 -31.16
C SER A 199 -57.21 32.30 -32.67
N ILE A 200 -57.98 31.40 -33.28
CA ILE A 200 -58.25 31.36 -34.72
C ILE A 200 -59.36 32.37 -35.12
N PHE A 201 -60.07 32.94 -34.14
CA PHE A 201 -61.13 33.90 -34.40
C PHE A 201 -60.59 35.35 -34.37
N PRO A 202 -60.96 36.21 -35.34
CA PRO A 202 -60.60 37.62 -35.31
C PRO A 202 -61.24 38.26 -34.08
N GLY A 203 -60.41 38.84 -33.20
CA GLY A 203 -60.87 39.43 -31.96
C GLY A 203 -61.92 40.50 -32.23
N SER A 204 -63.09 40.39 -31.61
CA SER A 204 -64.10 41.44 -31.63
C SER A 204 -63.48 42.74 -31.09
N SER A 205 -63.41 43.75 -31.95
CA SER A 205 -63.01 45.10 -31.58
C SER A 205 -63.99 45.67 -30.55
N GLY A 206 -63.55 45.79 -29.29
CA GLY A 206 -64.30 46.45 -28.22
C GLY A 206 -63.45 46.77 -26.97
N LEU A 207 -63.11 48.05 -26.81
CA LEU A 207 -62.74 48.79 -25.59
C LEU A 207 -61.44 48.47 -24.78
N SER A 208 -60.39 49.23 -25.10
CA SER A 208 -59.65 50.22 -24.25
C SER A 208 -58.96 49.89 -22.89
N SER A 209 -59.20 48.82 -22.12
CA SER A 209 -58.49 48.66 -20.81
C SER A 209 -57.87 47.29 -20.52
N SER A 210 -58.12 46.28 -21.36
CA SER A 210 -57.65 44.90 -21.16
C SER A 210 -56.32 44.57 -21.85
N ASN A 211 -55.84 45.44 -22.75
CA ASN A 211 -54.63 45.17 -23.55
C ASN A 211 -53.34 45.15 -22.71
N LYS A 212 -53.22 45.98 -21.67
CA LYS A 212 -52.03 45.95 -20.77
C LYS A 212 -51.97 44.65 -19.96
N LYS A 213 -53.09 44.20 -19.38
CA LYS A 213 -53.17 42.93 -18.63
C LYS A 213 -52.98 41.71 -19.55
N ARG A 214 -53.48 41.77 -20.79
CA ARG A 214 -53.27 40.72 -21.80
C ARG A 214 -51.81 40.66 -22.26
N LEU A 215 -51.16 41.79 -22.53
CA LEU A 215 -49.74 41.86 -22.86
C LEU A 215 -48.85 41.47 -21.67
N GLU A 216 -49.26 41.77 -20.43
CA GLU A 216 -48.60 41.29 -19.20
C GLU A 216 -48.75 39.78 -19.02
N LEU A 217 -49.94 39.21 -19.24
CA LEU A 217 -50.14 37.76 -19.21
C LEU A 217 -49.41 37.06 -20.35
N GLU A 218 -49.39 37.65 -21.55
CA GLU A 218 -48.62 37.13 -22.69
C GLU A 218 -47.11 37.23 -22.44
N SER A 219 -46.61 38.29 -21.80
CA SER A 219 -45.19 38.39 -21.41
C SER A 219 -44.81 37.52 -20.21
N LYS A 220 -45.71 37.31 -19.24
CA LYS A 220 -45.56 36.30 -18.18
C LYS A 220 -45.61 34.88 -18.75
N ARG A 221 -46.43 34.62 -19.76
CA ARG A 221 -46.43 33.39 -20.58
C ARG A 221 -45.20 33.27 -21.49
N ARG A 222 -44.56 34.36 -21.92
CA ARG A 222 -43.27 34.33 -22.63
C ARG A 222 -42.11 33.95 -21.70
N LYS A 223 -42.21 34.23 -20.40
CA LYS A 223 -41.21 33.84 -19.40
C LYS A 223 -41.34 32.37 -18.99
N ILE A 224 -42.53 31.78 -19.09
CA ILE A 224 -42.74 30.35 -18.92
C ILE A 224 -42.50 29.71 -20.30
N CYS A 225 -41.36 29.06 -20.52
CA CYS A 225 -41.12 28.31 -21.75
C CYS A 225 -42.31 27.37 -22.00
N ALA A 226 -43.17 27.67 -22.97
CA ALA A 226 -44.38 26.88 -23.24
C ALA A 226 -44.03 25.41 -23.54
N ALA A 227 -42.85 25.17 -24.11
CA ALA A 227 -42.26 23.85 -24.30
C ALA A 227 -41.85 23.14 -22.98
N ALA A 228 -41.40 23.88 -21.96
CA ALA A 228 -41.09 23.31 -20.65
C ALA A 228 -42.35 22.97 -19.85
N ALA A 229 -43.38 23.83 -19.93
CA ALA A 229 -44.68 23.57 -19.31
C ALA A 229 -45.44 22.42 -20.00
N SER A 230 -45.38 22.31 -21.34
CA SER A 230 -45.96 21.17 -22.06
C SER A 230 -45.22 19.87 -21.81
N ASN A 231 -43.88 19.90 -21.67
CA ASN A 231 -43.09 18.71 -21.30
C ASN A 231 -43.29 18.29 -19.83
N LEU A 232 -43.60 19.22 -18.91
CA LEU A 232 -43.99 18.91 -17.53
C LEU A 232 -45.39 18.27 -17.45
N LEU A 233 -46.34 18.73 -18.26
CA LEU A 233 -47.69 18.16 -18.33
C LEU A 233 -47.75 16.83 -19.10
N THR A 234 -46.76 16.54 -19.94
CA THR A 234 -46.63 15.28 -20.70
C THR A 234 -45.56 14.35 -20.13
N GLN A 235 -45.17 14.51 -18.85
CA GLN A 235 -44.40 13.48 -18.16
C GLN A 235 -45.22 12.19 -18.04
N GLY A 236 -45.15 11.37 -19.09
CA GLY A 236 -45.12 9.93 -18.94
C GLY A 236 -43.91 9.58 -18.08
N PHE A 237 -44.21 8.96 -16.95
CA PHE A 237 -43.31 8.27 -16.04
C PHE A 237 -42.02 7.78 -16.75
N LYS A 238 -40.88 8.41 -16.47
CA LYS A 238 -39.59 7.75 -16.69
C LYS A 238 -39.26 6.99 -15.40
N PRO A 239 -39.12 5.66 -15.43
CA PRO A 239 -38.62 4.94 -14.27
C PRO A 239 -37.20 5.42 -13.96
N SER A 240 -36.93 5.61 -12.67
CA SER A 240 -35.60 5.91 -12.14
C SER A 240 -34.60 4.82 -12.56
N SER A 241 -33.42 5.22 -13.04
CA SER A 241 -32.33 4.31 -13.37
C SER A 241 -31.56 3.81 -12.13
N TRP A 242 -32.27 3.59 -11.01
CA TRP A 242 -31.70 3.11 -9.74
C TRP A 242 -32.36 1.80 -9.27
N SER A 243 -32.80 0.96 -10.22
CA SER A 243 -33.29 -0.39 -9.94
C SER A 243 -33.12 -1.30 -11.16
N GLN A 244 -31.89 -1.68 -11.47
CA GLN A 244 -31.60 -2.96 -12.12
C GLN A 244 -30.33 -3.56 -11.51
N ASP A 245 -30.41 -3.93 -10.24
CA ASP A 245 -29.72 -5.13 -9.80
C ASP A 245 -30.47 -6.33 -10.40
N THR A 246 -30.01 -6.77 -11.56
CA THR A 246 -30.36 -8.09 -12.08
C THR A 246 -29.07 -8.89 -12.27
N VAL A 247 -28.79 -9.69 -11.25
CA VAL A 247 -28.14 -11.01 -11.29
C VAL A 247 -27.37 -11.30 -12.58
N LYS A 248 -26.05 -11.08 -12.56
CA LYS A 248 -25.11 -11.75 -13.46
C LYS A 248 -25.21 -13.25 -13.20
N LYS A 249 -25.90 -14.00 -14.08
CA LYS A 249 -25.69 -15.44 -14.22
C LYS A 249 -24.28 -15.65 -14.76
N SER A 250 -23.37 -16.03 -13.87
CA SER A 250 -22.11 -16.66 -14.20
C SER A 250 -22.39 -17.99 -14.88
N ALA A 251 -22.19 -18.06 -16.20
CA ALA A 251 -21.97 -19.33 -16.87
C ALA A 251 -20.56 -19.81 -16.51
N SER A 252 -20.48 -20.59 -15.44
CA SER A 252 -19.36 -21.47 -15.16
C SER A 252 -19.38 -22.59 -16.21
N PHE A 253 -18.47 -22.54 -17.18
CA PHE A 253 -18.14 -23.70 -17.99
C PHE A 253 -16.86 -24.30 -17.40
N ASN A 254 -17.04 -25.31 -16.54
CA ASN A 254 -15.94 -26.11 -16.03
C ASN A 254 -16.09 -27.54 -16.55
N ALA A 255 -15.09 -27.94 -17.34
CA ALA A 255 -14.54 -29.27 -17.62
C ALA A 255 -15.37 -30.54 -17.33
N ARG A 256 -15.45 -31.42 -18.35
CA ARG A 256 -15.33 -32.90 -18.25
C ARG A 256 -14.69 -33.39 -19.56
N LYS A 257 -13.44 -33.92 -19.51
CA LYS A 257 -13.14 -35.36 -19.52
C LYS A 257 -13.86 -36.12 -20.65
N PHE A 258 -13.16 -36.33 -21.75
CA PHE A 258 -12.69 -37.64 -22.21
C PHE A 258 -11.33 -37.46 -22.89
#